data_AF-A0A942R606-F1
#
_entry.id   AF-A0A942R606-F1
#
_cell.length_a   1.000
_cell.length_b   1.000
_cell.length_c   1.000
_cell.angle_alpha   90.00
_cell.angle_beta   90.00
_cell.angle_gamma   90.00
#
_symmetry.space_group_name_H-M   'P 1'
#
loop_
_entity.id
_entity.type
_entity.pdbx_description
1 polymer ?
#
loop_
_entity_poly.entity_id
_entity_poly.type
_entity_poly.pdbx_seq_one_letter_code
_entity_poly.pdbx_strand_id
1 'polypeptide(L)'
;MKYIQITITIAVIAMTTLLTSCNDADPNVPSGDPEILSISPATAHIGDTVTITGNYLGFGVSSASVKIGNNSFVGLNECVSWQTNQIKFRVPDSASSGDVTVNFSFTSSNAVALKVIKYPPIEVVEIVGKAFKMGSNSNSVDEFPEHVVTITKTLEVGKHEITQRQYSNMMRRNPSLTADFRVPVYNVSWLNAVQFCNALSKAQNLDTAYRFVGENVLWNENSNGWRLPTEAEWEFLCRAGTEGDFAGTGVINEMCWISDNSGLKPHPAGSKSPNQFGLYDMHGNVWEWCWDWYLLDYYSTSPTNDPKGPDFGSRHVIRGGSYNDGASYARSSNRTIPEILSNNIGFRIVRTKN
;
A
#
# COMPACT_ATOMS: atom_id res chain seq x y z
N MET A 1 -17.67 -54.67 -28.60
CA MET A 1 -16.90 -53.61 -27.89
C MET A 1 -17.04 -52.33 -28.69
N LYS A 2 -17.81 -51.35 -28.18
CA LYS A 2 -18.00 -50.04 -28.82
C LYS A 2 -16.88 -49.12 -28.36
N TYR A 3 -16.03 -48.65 -29.28
CA TYR A 3 -15.08 -47.58 -29.01
C TYR A 3 -15.82 -46.24 -29.10
N ILE A 4 -15.86 -45.52 -27.98
CA ILE A 4 -16.37 -44.15 -27.91
C ILE A 4 -15.24 -43.24 -28.39
N GLN A 5 -15.42 -42.57 -29.53
CA GLN A 5 -14.57 -41.46 -29.93
C GLN A 5 -14.83 -40.29 -28.97
N ILE A 6 -13.84 -39.95 -28.15
CA ILE A 6 -13.83 -38.73 -27.35
C ILE A 6 -13.21 -37.64 -28.22
N THR A 7 -14.03 -36.77 -28.78
CA THR A 7 -13.57 -35.57 -29.48
C THR A 7 -13.14 -34.55 -28.44
N ILE A 8 -11.83 -34.47 -28.17
CA ILE A 8 -11.25 -33.43 -27.32
C ILE A 8 -11.30 -32.11 -28.09
N THR A 9 -12.22 -31.23 -27.71
CA THR A 9 -12.26 -29.86 -28.23
C THR A 9 -11.20 -29.06 -27.47
N ILE A 10 -10.02 -28.89 -28.08
CA ILE A 10 -8.99 -28.00 -27.55
C ILE A 10 -9.49 -26.56 -27.76
N ALA A 11 -9.93 -25.93 -26.68
CA ALA A 11 -10.15 -24.48 -26.67
C ALA A 11 -8.80 -23.79 -26.83
N VAL A 12 -8.48 -23.35 -28.05
CA VAL A 12 -7.39 -22.42 -28.28
C VAL A 12 -7.81 -21.11 -27.64
N ILE A 13 -7.29 -20.84 -26.43
CA ILE A 13 -7.32 -19.50 -25.86
C ILE A 13 -6.47 -18.66 -26.81
N ALA A 14 -7.14 -17.88 -27.66
CA ALA A 14 -6.49 -16.84 -28.42
C ALA A 14 -5.91 -15.86 -27.39
N MET A 15 -4.64 -16.06 -27.07
CA MET A 15 -3.82 -15.05 -26.42
C MET A 15 -3.69 -13.96 -27.48
N THR A 16 -4.65 -13.03 -27.50
CA THR A 16 -4.51 -11.79 -28.25
C THR A 16 -3.28 -11.12 -27.68
N THR A 17 -2.15 -11.32 -28.35
CA THR A 17 -1.03 -10.39 -28.25
C THR A 17 -1.64 -9.04 -28.57
N LEU A 18 -1.82 -8.21 -27.53
CA LEU A 18 -1.98 -6.78 -27.74
C LEU A 18 -0.74 -6.38 -28.53
N LEU A 19 -0.90 -6.28 -29.86
CA LEU A 19 0.03 -5.56 -30.70
C LEU A 19 0.03 -4.16 -30.13
N THR A 20 0.98 -3.87 -29.25
CA THR A 20 1.18 -2.52 -28.75
C THR A 20 1.66 -1.75 -29.97
N SER A 21 0.84 -0.83 -30.47
CA SER A 21 1.12 0.02 -31.64
C SER A 21 2.28 1.00 -31.40
N CYS A 22 3.14 0.73 -30.43
CA CYS A 22 4.26 1.54 -30.02
C CYS A 22 5.44 1.47 -31.01
N ASN A 23 5.41 0.56 -31.98
CA ASN A 23 6.48 0.32 -32.95
C ASN A 23 5.98 0.11 -34.40
N ASP A 24 4.71 0.37 -34.69
CA ASP A 24 4.20 0.16 -36.06
C ASP A 24 4.63 1.33 -36.95
N ALA A 25 5.46 1.03 -37.94
CA ALA A 25 5.80 2.00 -38.97
C ALA A 25 4.56 2.28 -39.83
N ASP A 26 4.05 3.50 -39.80
CA ASP A 26 3.02 3.95 -40.75
C ASP A 26 3.72 4.48 -42.01
N PRO A 27 3.53 3.86 -43.19
CA PRO A 27 4.14 4.34 -44.43
C PRO A 27 3.53 5.64 -44.98
N ASN A 28 2.39 6.11 -44.45
CA ASN A 28 1.66 7.29 -44.95
C ASN A 28 1.56 8.39 -43.89
N VAL A 29 2.68 8.77 -43.27
CA VAL A 29 2.68 9.80 -42.23
C VAL A 29 2.41 11.18 -42.84
N PRO A 30 1.34 11.89 -42.41
CA PRO A 30 1.10 13.25 -42.86
C PRO A 30 2.23 14.18 -42.37
N SER A 31 2.69 15.11 -43.21
CA SER A 31 3.75 16.06 -42.84
C SER A 31 3.18 17.21 -41.98
N GLY A 32 3.83 17.51 -40.86
CA GLY A 32 3.49 18.65 -40.00
C GLY A 32 4.32 18.66 -38.73
N ASP A 33 4.35 19.81 -38.05
CA ASP A 33 4.99 19.95 -36.74
C ASP A 33 4.12 19.30 -35.66
N PRO A 34 4.72 18.61 -34.67
CA PRO A 34 3.97 18.00 -33.59
C PRO A 34 3.26 19.08 -32.75
N GLU A 35 2.02 18.82 -32.37
CA GLU A 35 1.23 19.71 -31.51
C GLU A 35 0.49 18.89 -30.46
N ILE A 36 0.62 19.28 -29.19
CA ILE A 36 -0.16 18.71 -28.09
C ILE A 36 -1.39 19.58 -27.88
N LEU A 37 -2.58 19.00 -28.09
CA LEU A 37 -3.85 19.64 -27.83
C LEU A 37 -4.29 19.46 -26.37
N SER A 38 -4.03 18.29 -25.77
CA SER A 38 -4.33 18.04 -24.36
C SER A 38 -3.53 16.88 -23.77
N ILE A 39 -3.41 16.90 -22.44
CA ILE A 39 -2.88 15.79 -21.64
C ILE A 39 -3.91 15.41 -20.57
N SER A 40 -4.18 14.11 -20.39
CA SER A 40 -5.13 13.62 -19.39
C SER A 40 -4.68 12.30 -18.75
N PRO A 41 -4.65 12.19 -17.41
CA PRO A 41 -4.87 13.28 -16.46
C PRO A 41 -3.66 14.25 -16.40
N ALA A 42 -3.90 15.52 -16.04
CA ALA A 42 -2.83 16.52 -15.86
C ALA A 42 -2.06 16.36 -14.53
N THR A 43 -2.56 15.51 -13.61
CA THR A 43 -1.87 15.07 -12.41
C THR A 43 -1.90 13.55 -12.38
N ALA A 44 -0.72 12.92 -12.27
CA ALA A 44 -0.58 11.47 -12.35
C ALA A 44 0.48 10.98 -11.37
N HIS A 45 0.31 9.78 -10.83
CA HIS A 45 1.36 9.10 -10.08
C HIS A 45 2.31 8.39 -11.04
N ILE A 46 3.49 8.05 -10.55
CA ILE A 46 4.36 7.07 -11.19
C ILE A 46 3.56 5.80 -11.54
N GLY A 47 3.72 5.30 -12.76
CA GLY A 47 3.03 4.12 -13.28
C GLY A 47 1.59 4.33 -13.78
N ASP A 48 0.96 5.47 -13.48
CA ASP A 48 -0.37 5.81 -14.02
C ASP A 48 -0.29 6.00 -15.54
N THR A 49 -1.36 5.65 -16.25
CA THR A 49 -1.45 5.91 -17.69
C THR A 49 -1.87 7.35 -17.94
N VAL A 50 -1.05 8.06 -18.71
CA VAL A 50 -1.31 9.40 -19.21
C VAL A 50 -1.54 9.33 -20.72
N THR A 51 -2.54 10.07 -21.19
CA THR A 51 -2.90 10.19 -22.60
C THR A 51 -2.57 11.60 -23.09
N ILE A 52 -1.74 11.69 -24.13
CA ILE A 52 -1.53 12.90 -24.95
C ILE A 52 -2.47 12.79 -26.14
N THR A 53 -3.26 13.83 -26.40
CA THR A 53 -4.03 13.98 -27.65
C THR A 53 -3.46 15.17 -28.42
N GLY A 54 -3.25 15.01 -29.72
CA GLY A 54 -2.53 15.99 -30.51
C GLY A 54 -2.57 15.74 -32.01
N ASN A 55 -1.67 16.40 -32.72
CA ASN A 55 -1.45 16.23 -34.16
C ASN A 55 0.04 15.92 -34.40
N TYR A 56 0.33 15.11 -35.42
CA TYR A 56 1.70 14.79 -35.88
C TYR A 56 2.63 14.27 -34.76
N LEU A 57 2.11 13.45 -33.85
CA LEU A 57 2.82 12.94 -32.68
C LEU A 57 3.81 11.80 -32.99
N GLY A 58 4.12 11.55 -34.26
CA GLY A 58 4.84 10.37 -34.73
C GLY A 58 4.00 9.09 -34.66
N PHE A 59 4.61 7.95 -34.95
CA PHE A 59 3.93 6.66 -35.13
C PHE A 59 4.52 5.54 -34.26
N GLY A 60 5.37 5.90 -33.29
CA GLY A 60 5.99 4.96 -32.37
C GLY A 60 7.24 5.50 -31.73
N VAL A 61 7.76 4.79 -30.73
CA VAL A 61 8.95 5.18 -29.94
C VAL A 61 10.24 5.26 -30.76
N SER A 62 10.25 4.65 -31.96
CA SER A 62 11.35 4.74 -32.93
C SER A 62 11.32 6.03 -33.77
N SER A 63 10.17 6.67 -33.88
CA SER A 63 9.94 7.83 -34.75
C SER A 63 9.90 9.15 -33.98
N ALA A 64 9.46 9.11 -32.72
CA ALA A 64 9.22 10.25 -31.89
C ALA A 64 9.57 9.93 -30.43
N SER A 65 9.82 10.97 -29.63
CA SER A 65 10.07 10.84 -28.20
C SER A 65 9.14 11.75 -27.41
N VAL A 66 8.57 11.22 -26.32
CA VAL A 66 7.91 12.03 -25.30
C VAL A 66 8.94 12.34 -24.21
N LYS A 67 9.17 13.63 -23.94
CA LYS A 67 9.99 14.10 -22.84
C LYS A 67 9.08 14.63 -21.73
N ILE A 68 9.42 14.34 -20.47
CA ILE A 68 8.72 14.82 -19.27
C ILE A 68 9.74 15.54 -18.38
N GLY A 69 9.53 16.84 -18.19
CA GLY A 69 10.51 17.69 -17.52
C GLY A 69 11.86 17.68 -18.23
N ASN A 70 12.96 17.70 -17.46
CA ASN A 70 14.29 17.84 -18.05
C ASN A 70 14.96 16.52 -18.43
N ASN A 71 14.70 15.44 -17.71
CA ASN A 71 15.54 14.22 -17.75
C ASN A 71 14.77 12.90 -17.92
N SER A 72 13.44 12.94 -18.14
CA SER A 72 12.64 11.72 -18.26
C SER A 72 12.06 11.57 -19.65
N PHE A 73 12.12 10.35 -20.18
CA PHE A 73 11.62 10.00 -21.50
C PHE A 73 10.70 8.79 -21.39
N VAL A 74 9.69 8.74 -22.25
CA VAL A 74 8.85 7.54 -22.42
C VAL A 74 9.57 6.57 -23.35
N GLY A 75 9.99 5.43 -22.81
CA GLY A 75 10.58 4.34 -23.57
C GLY A 75 9.55 3.30 -24.01
N LEU A 76 10.05 2.21 -24.57
CA LEU A 76 9.20 1.09 -25.04
C LEU A 76 8.43 0.41 -23.89
N ASN A 77 9.02 0.35 -22.69
CA ASN A 77 8.39 -0.29 -21.52
C ASN A 77 7.23 0.55 -20.95
N GLU A 78 7.31 1.86 -21.08
CA GLU A 78 6.28 2.78 -20.63
C GLU A 78 5.19 2.99 -21.67
N CYS A 79 5.46 2.74 -22.95
CA CYS A 79 4.48 2.92 -24.00
C CYS A 79 3.31 1.92 -23.89
N VAL A 80 2.08 2.45 -23.87
CA VAL A 80 0.84 1.67 -23.85
C VAL A 80 0.27 1.58 -25.27
N SER A 81 0.20 2.70 -25.97
CA SER A 81 -0.18 2.78 -27.40
C SER A 81 0.33 4.08 -28.00
N TRP A 82 0.68 4.06 -29.29
CA TRP A 82 1.16 5.25 -30.01
C TRP A 82 0.46 5.35 -31.36
N GLN A 83 -0.05 6.54 -31.67
CA GLN A 83 -0.70 6.92 -32.93
C GLN A 83 -0.35 8.39 -33.23
N THR A 84 -0.50 8.80 -34.49
CA THR A 84 -0.16 10.16 -34.95
C THR A 84 -0.96 11.27 -34.28
N ASN A 85 -2.10 10.96 -33.68
CA ASN A 85 -2.94 11.90 -32.94
C ASN A 85 -3.11 11.58 -31.45
N GLN A 86 -2.53 10.47 -30.97
CA GLN A 86 -2.69 10.04 -29.59
C GLN A 86 -1.51 9.18 -29.11
N ILE A 87 -0.97 9.52 -27.95
CA ILE A 87 0.02 8.69 -27.25
C ILE A 87 -0.52 8.35 -25.87
N LYS A 88 -0.50 7.06 -25.51
CA LYS A 88 -0.74 6.60 -24.14
C LYS A 88 0.55 6.01 -23.59
N PHE A 89 0.96 6.45 -22.42
CA PHE A 89 2.15 5.95 -21.74
C PHE A 89 1.94 5.86 -20.23
N ARG A 90 2.69 4.98 -19.56
CA ARG A 90 2.80 4.92 -18.11
C ARG A 90 3.85 5.92 -17.64
N VAL A 91 3.55 6.73 -16.63
CA VAL A 91 4.51 7.70 -16.09
C VAL A 91 5.78 6.96 -15.63
N PRO A 92 6.97 7.26 -16.21
CA PRO A 92 8.22 6.58 -15.85
C PRO A 92 8.65 6.81 -14.40
N ASP A 93 9.38 5.87 -13.81
CA ASP A 93 9.92 5.95 -12.44
C ASP A 93 10.85 7.16 -12.19
N SER A 94 11.53 7.61 -13.25
CA SER A 94 12.43 8.76 -13.23
C SER A 94 11.71 10.11 -13.33
N ALA A 95 10.41 10.11 -13.66
CA ALA A 95 9.66 11.33 -13.94
C ALA A 95 9.53 12.24 -12.72
N SER A 96 9.64 13.54 -12.98
CA SER A 96 9.31 14.62 -12.06
C SER A 96 8.25 15.52 -12.69
N SER A 97 7.57 16.32 -11.87
CA SER A 97 6.65 17.33 -12.39
C SER A 97 7.39 18.27 -13.35
N GLY A 98 6.74 18.64 -14.45
CA GLY A 98 7.32 19.51 -15.46
C GLY A 98 6.57 19.46 -16.77
N ASP A 99 7.11 20.15 -17.76
CA ASP A 99 6.52 20.21 -19.10
C ASP A 99 6.70 18.90 -19.86
N VAL A 100 5.64 18.51 -20.56
CA VAL A 100 5.63 17.40 -21.51
C VAL A 100 5.76 17.97 -22.91
N THR A 101 6.69 17.43 -23.69
CA THR A 101 6.85 17.73 -25.12
C THR A 101 6.95 16.45 -25.92
N VAL A 102 6.52 16.51 -27.18
CA VAL A 102 6.74 15.46 -28.18
C VAL A 102 7.72 15.98 -29.22
N ASN A 103 8.82 15.25 -29.43
CA ASN A 103 9.78 15.55 -30.49
C ASN A 103 9.56 14.58 -31.64
N PHE A 104 9.30 15.12 -32.83
CA PHE A 104 9.09 14.36 -34.06
C PHE A 104 9.68 15.13 -35.25
N SER A 105 10.32 14.45 -36.21
CA SER A 105 10.87 15.07 -37.43
C SER A 105 11.71 16.33 -37.20
N PHE A 106 12.58 16.31 -36.18
CA PHE A 106 13.46 17.42 -35.76
C PHE A 106 12.78 18.65 -35.17
N THR A 107 11.46 18.64 -35.01
CA THR A 107 10.71 19.71 -34.34
C THR A 107 10.14 19.22 -33.01
N SER A 108 9.93 20.17 -32.09
CA SER A 108 9.33 19.93 -30.78
C SER A 108 7.94 20.55 -30.75
N SER A 109 7.01 19.87 -30.09
CA SER A 109 5.68 20.41 -29.86
C SER A 109 5.68 21.60 -28.90
N ASN A 110 4.53 22.26 -28.77
CA ASN A 110 4.24 23.05 -27.58
C ASN A 110 4.39 22.20 -26.30
N ALA A 111 4.69 22.88 -25.20
CA ALA A 111 4.83 22.29 -23.88
C ALA A 111 3.48 22.28 -23.15
N VAL A 112 3.17 21.16 -22.48
CA VAL A 112 1.99 21.04 -21.61
C VAL A 112 2.41 20.47 -20.25
N ALA A 113 2.05 21.14 -19.17
CA ALA A 113 2.46 20.75 -17.83
C ALA A 113 1.83 19.41 -17.40
N LEU A 114 2.65 18.54 -16.79
CA LEU A 114 2.22 17.34 -16.09
C LEU A 114 2.72 17.40 -14.64
N LYS A 115 1.80 17.31 -13.68
CA LYS A 115 2.14 17.16 -12.27
C LYS A 115 2.34 15.69 -11.94
N VAL A 116 3.58 15.30 -11.65
CA VAL A 116 3.94 13.94 -11.26
C VAL A 116 4.00 13.80 -9.75
N ILE A 117 3.19 12.89 -9.20
CA ILE A 117 3.19 12.51 -7.79
C ILE A 117 4.10 11.29 -7.62
N LYS A 118 5.33 11.54 -7.15
CA LYS A 118 6.33 10.49 -6.94
C LYS A 118 5.94 9.53 -5.81
N TYR A 119 5.59 10.09 -4.66
CA TYR A 119 5.13 9.34 -3.49
C TYR A 119 3.69 9.76 -3.18
N PRO A 120 2.71 8.84 -3.24
CA PRO A 120 1.34 9.15 -2.83
C PRO A 120 1.37 9.62 -1.37
N PRO A 121 0.59 10.65 -1.01
CA PRO A 121 0.52 11.10 0.36
C PRO A 121 0.00 9.95 1.25
N ILE A 122 0.44 9.96 2.50
CA ILE A 122 -0.12 9.11 3.55
C ILE A 122 -0.97 10.05 4.41
N GLU A 123 -2.28 9.80 4.41
CA GLU A 123 -3.20 10.55 5.27
C GLU A 123 -3.02 10.10 6.71
N VAL A 124 -2.93 11.07 7.61
CA VAL A 124 -2.59 10.84 9.01
C VAL A 124 -3.56 11.55 9.94
N VAL A 125 -3.66 11.04 11.17
CA VAL A 125 -4.35 11.69 12.28
C VAL A 125 -3.42 11.80 13.48
N GLU A 126 -3.58 12.85 14.27
CA GLU A 126 -2.86 13.04 15.51
C GLU A 126 -3.71 12.55 16.68
N ILE A 127 -3.15 11.64 17.48
CA ILE A 127 -3.85 10.99 18.58
C ILE A 127 -3.01 11.15 19.84
N VAL A 128 -3.57 11.85 20.82
CA VAL A 128 -2.95 12.00 22.14
C VAL A 128 -3.07 10.69 22.90
N GLY A 129 -1.93 10.16 23.36
CA GLY A 129 -1.88 8.97 24.18
C GLY A 129 -2.66 9.13 25.50
N LYS A 130 -3.25 8.04 25.96
CA LYS A 130 -3.97 7.97 27.25
C LYS A 130 -3.92 6.56 27.81
N ALA A 131 -4.35 6.42 29.06
CA ALA A 131 -4.59 5.12 29.66
C ALA A 131 -5.80 4.42 29.00
N PHE A 132 -5.70 3.11 28.81
CA PHE A 132 -6.78 2.24 28.37
C PHE A 132 -6.60 0.83 28.96
N LYS A 133 -7.66 0.02 28.89
CA LYS A 133 -7.60 -1.41 29.23
C LYS A 133 -7.18 -2.20 28.01
N MET A 134 -6.05 -2.88 28.09
CA MET A 134 -5.50 -3.75 27.07
C MET A 134 -5.81 -5.21 27.40
N GLY A 135 -6.17 -6.00 26.39
CA GLY A 135 -6.50 -7.41 26.52
C GLY A 135 -7.96 -7.69 26.83
N SER A 136 -8.23 -8.90 27.32
CA SER A 136 -9.57 -9.39 27.63
C SER A 136 -9.53 -10.46 28.71
N ASN A 137 -10.50 -10.43 29.62
CA ASN A 137 -10.68 -11.46 30.65
C ASN A 137 -11.58 -12.63 30.23
N SER A 138 -12.22 -12.53 29.06
CA SER A 138 -13.24 -13.50 28.60
C SER A 138 -12.91 -14.18 27.27
N ASN A 139 -11.87 -13.73 26.58
CA ASN A 139 -11.49 -14.21 25.26
C ASN A 139 -10.30 -15.19 25.36
N SER A 140 -9.41 -15.21 24.35
CA SER A 140 -8.30 -16.16 24.27
C SER A 140 -7.32 -16.00 25.44
N VAL A 141 -6.63 -17.10 25.78
CA VAL A 141 -5.69 -17.16 26.91
C VAL A 141 -4.51 -16.21 26.79
N ASP A 142 -4.13 -15.85 25.57
CA ASP A 142 -3.02 -14.95 25.30
C ASP A 142 -3.42 -13.47 25.32
N GLU A 143 -4.73 -13.20 25.34
CA GLU A 143 -5.32 -11.87 25.56
C GLU A 143 -5.48 -11.56 27.06
N PHE A 144 -5.19 -12.52 27.94
CA PHE A 144 -5.34 -12.44 29.39
C PHE A 144 -4.00 -12.11 30.10
N PRO A 145 -4.01 -11.37 31.23
CA PRO A 145 -5.15 -10.66 31.81
C PRO A 145 -5.42 -9.33 31.10
N GLU A 146 -6.67 -8.86 31.22
CA GLU A 146 -6.93 -7.44 30.98
C GLU A 146 -6.13 -6.60 31.99
N HIS A 147 -5.38 -5.61 31.50
CA HIS A 147 -4.51 -4.77 32.32
C HIS A 147 -4.49 -3.33 31.80
N VAL A 148 -4.12 -2.39 32.68
CA VAL A 148 -4.04 -0.96 32.31
C VAL A 148 -2.72 -0.68 31.62
N VAL A 149 -2.80 -0.09 30.44
CA VAL A 149 -1.66 0.45 29.69
C VAL A 149 -1.87 1.93 29.42
N THR A 150 -0.80 2.72 29.51
CA THR A 150 -0.76 4.14 29.17
C THR A 150 0.18 4.34 28.00
N ILE A 151 -0.38 4.83 26.89
CA ILE A 151 0.41 5.41 25.81
C ILE A 151 0.75 6.84 26.23
N THR A 152 2.02 7.14 26.45
CA THR A 152 2.42 8.44 27.05
C THR A 152 2.67 9.52 26.00
N LYS A 153 2.86 9.12 24.75
CA LYS A 153 3.21 10.02 23.65
C LYS A 153 2.00 10.34 22.77
N THR A 154 2.05 11.50 22.13
CA THR A 154 1.18 11.81 21.00
C THR A 154 1.72 11.12 19.76
N LEU A 155 0.83 10.42 19.04
CA LEU A 155 1.16 9.69 17.84
C LEU A 155 0.57 10.38 16.61
N GLU A 156 1.34 10.42 15.53
CA GLU A 156 0.83 10.65 14.20
C GLU A 156 0.66 9.30 13.51
N VAL A 157 -0.56 8.98 13.10
CA VAL A 157 -0.97 7.62 12.72
C VAL A 157 -1.55 7.62 11.32
N GLY A 158 -1.08 6.70 10.47
CA GLY A 158 -1.70 6.46 9.16
C GLY A 158 -3.16 6.05 9.32
N LYS A 159 -4.07 6.79 8.65
CA LYS A 159 -5.52 6.54 8.73
C LYS A 159 -5.93 5.15 8.24
N HIS A 160 -5.17 4.62 7.30
CA HIS A 160 -5.41 3.35 6.62
C HIS A 160 -4.14 2.49 6.69
N GLU A 161 -4.27 1.21 6.35
CA GLU A 161 -3.11 0.39 6.02
C GLU A 161 -2.35 0.98 4.82
N ILE A 162 -1.06 0.67 4.72
CA ILE A 162 -0.26 1.08 3.57
C ILE A 162 -0.79 0.38 2.31
N THR A 163 -1.24 1.18 1.34
CA THR A 163 -1.75 0.67 0.06
C THR A 163 -0.65 0.08 -0.82
N GLN A 164 -1.04 -0.78 -1.76
CA GLN A 164 -0.12 -1.29 -2.78
C GLN A 164 0.58 -0.16 -3.54
N ARG A 165 -0.11 0.96 -3.82
CA ARG A 165 0.47 2.12 -4.50
C ARG A 165 1.56 2.80 -3.67
N GLN A 166 1.28 3.05 -2.40
CA GLN A 166 2.26 3.68 -1.49
C GLN A 166 3.49 2.78 -1.35
N TYR A 167 3.26 1.47 -1.18
CA TYR A 167 4.34 0.49 -1.08
C TYR A 167 5.17 0.40 -2.36
N SER A 168 4.54 0.25 -3.53
CA SER A 168 5.25 0.07 -4.80
C SER A 168 6.06 1.30 -5.19
N ASN A 169 5.54 2.51 -4.95
CA ASN A 169 6.27 3.73 -5.27
C ASN A 169 7.49 3.94 -4.36
N MET A 170 7.41 3.49 -3.10
CA MET A 170 8.52 3.59 -2.15
C MET A 170 9.55 2.48 -2.34
N MET A 171 9.10 1.23 -2.47
CA MET A 171 9.94 0.02 -2.44
C MET A 171 10.26 -0.56 -3.81
N ARG A 172 9.69 -0.03 -4.89
CA ARG A 172 9.91 -0.44 -6.29
C ARG A 172 9.57 -1.90 -6.57
N ARG A 173 8.66 -2.46 -5.78
CA ARG A 173 8.10 -3.82 -5.94
C ARG A 173 6.73 -3.89 -5.30
N ASN A 174 5.94 -4.87 -5.70
CA ASN A 174 4.67 -5.20 -5.06
C ASN A 174 4.64 -6.71 -4.76
N PRO A 175 4.73 -7.13 -3.50
CA PRO A 175 4.71 -8.55 -3.14
C PRO A 175 3.29 -9.15 -3.08
N SER A 176 2.25 -8.31 -3.19
CA SER A 176 0.86 -8.73 -3.16
C SER A 176 0.55 -9.67 -4.32
N LEU A 177 -0.28 -10.69 -4.08
CA LEU A 177 -0.60 -11.70 -5.09
C LEU A 177 -1.49 -11.18 -6.22
N THR A 178 -2.27 -10.13 -5.96
CA THR A 178 -3.08 -9.43 -6.97
C THR A 178 -2.74 -7.95 -7.00
N ALA A 179 -2.62 -7.38 -8.20
CA ALA A 179 -2.35 -5.96 -8.39
C ALA A 179 -3.64 -5.13 -8.40
N ASP A 180 -3.90 -4.41 -7.30
CA ASP A 180 -4.84 -3.28 -7.24
C ASP A 180 -4.22 -2.21 -6.34
N PHE A 181 -3.88 -1.07 -6.94
CA PHE A 181 -3.18 0.00 -6.25
C PHE A 181 -3.96 0.66 -5.11
N ARG A 182 -5.26 0.38 -4.98
CA ARG A 182 -6.12 0.98 -3.95
C ARG A 182 -6.25 0.11 -2.70
N VAL A 183 -5.96 -1.19 -2.80
CA VAL A 183 -6.06 -2.11 -1.65
C VAL A 183 -4.78 -2.07 -0.82
N PRO A 184 -4.80 -2.50 0.45
CA PRO A 184 -3.59 -2.65 1.25
C PRO A 184 -2.54 -3.51 0.56
N VAL A 185 -1.26 -3.16 0.73
CA VAL A 185 -0.18 -4.09 0.41
C VAL A 185 -0.26 -5.25 1.37
N TYR A 186 -0.12 -6.47 0.85
CA TYR A 186 -0.11 -7.68 1.65
C TYR A 186 0.98 -8.64 1.17
N ASN A 187 1.15 -9.77 1.87
CA ASN A 187 2.26 -10.70 1.63
C ASN A 187 3.62 -10.00 1.84
N VAL A 188 3.66 -9.08 2.81
CA VAL A 188 4.87 -8.39 3.24
C VAL A 188 5.39 -9.05 4.52
N SER A 189 6.69 -9.33 4.58
CA SER A 189 7.32 -9.72 5.84
C SER A 189 7.43 -8.53 6.79
N TRP A 190 7.60 -8.80 8.08
CA TRP A 190 7.89 -7.76 9.06
C TRP A 190 9.13 -6.93 8.68
N LEU A 191 10.19 -7.59 8.21
CA LEU A 191 11.40 -6.92 7.71
C LEU A 191 11.11 -5.96 6.54
N ASN A 192 10.22 -6.34 5.63
CA ASN A 192 9.80 -5.49 4.52
C ASN A 192 9.06 -4.24 5.02
N ALA A 193 8.24 -4.37 6.07
CA ALA A 193 7.46 -3.29 6.64
C ALA A 193 8.35 -2.27 7.39
N VAL A 194 9.32 -2.74 8.19
CA VAL A 194 10.29 -1.84 8.86
C VAL A 194 11.22 -1.14 7.87
N GLN A 195 11.60 -1.81 6.77
CA GLN A 195 12.35 -1.19 5.68
C GLN A 195 11.55 -0.09 4.99
N PHE A 196 10.25 -0.32 4.74
CA PHE A 196 9.35 0.71 4.20
C PHE A 196 9.30 1.93 5.13
N CYS A 197 9.15 1.72 6.43
CA CYS A 197 9.12 2.81 7.42
C CYS A 197 10.37 3.69 7.34
N ASN A 198 11.55 3.07 7.26
CA ASN A 198 12.81 3.79 7.09
C ASN A 198 12.93 4.50 5.73
N ALA A 199 12.50 3.86 4.64
CA ALA A 199 12.53 4.45 3.30
C ALA A 199 11.65 5.70 3.22
N LEU A 200 10.42 5.61 3.77
CA LEU A 200 9.51 6.73 3.87
C LEU A 200 10.08 7.86 4.74
N SER A 201 10.65 7.53 5.89
CA SER A 201 11.30 8.51 6.77
C SER A 201 12.38 9.29 6.03
N LYS A 202 13.28 8.59 5.33
CA LYS A 202 14.33 9.24 4.52
C LYS A 202 13.74 10.09 3.39
N ALA A 203 12.70 9.63 2.71
CA ALA A 203 12.04 10.37 1.65
C ALA A 203 11.40 11.69 2.13
N GLN A 204 11.10 11.78 3.43
CA GLN A 204 10.55 12.95 4.10
C GLN A 204 11.60 13.73 4.92
N ASN A 205 12.89 13.40 4.79
CA ASN A 205 13.99 13.98 5.57
C ASN A 205 13.81 13.86 7.10
N LEU A 206 13.25 12.73 7.55
CA LEU A 206 13.15 12.36 8.96
C LEU A 206 14.28 11.40 9.34
N ASP A 207 14.57 11.29 10.63
CA ASP A 207 15.43 10.25 11.16
C ASP A 207 14.81 8.87 10.92
N THR A 208 15.63 7.83 10.75
CA THR A 208 15.12 6.46 10.67
C THR A 208 14.81 5.92 12.06
N ALA A 209 13.66 5.27 12.23
CA ALA A 209 13.33 4.61 13.49
C ALA A 209 14.16 3.34 13.70
N TYR A 210 14.59 2.65 12.64
CA TYR A 210 15.25 1.36 12.76
C TYR A 210 16.70 1.38 12.26
N ARG A 211 17.56 0.65 12.96
CA ARG A 211 18.95 0.37 12.55
C ARG A 211 19.14 -1.14 12.42
N PHE A 212 19.73 -1.58 11.31
CA PHE A 212 20.02 -2.99 11.05
C PHE A 212 21.44 -3.31 11.52
N VAL A 213 21.60 -4.38 12.31
CA VAL A 213 22.88 -4.88 12.80
C VAL A 213 22.93 -6.40 12.58
N GLY A 214 23.51 -6.80 11.46
CA GLY A 214 23.39 -8.19 10.98
C GLY A 214 21.92 -8.50 10.68
N GLU A 215 21.42 -9.59 11.26
CA GLU A 215 20.01 -9.99 11.16
C GLU A 215 19.10 -9.29 12.18
N ASN A 216 19.67 -8.56 13.13
CA ASN A 216 18.91 -7.87 14.16
C ASN A 216 18.45 -6.47 13.71
N VAL A 217 17.26 -6.08 14.16
CA VAL A 217 16.71 -4.74 13.97
C VAL A 217 16.61 -4.05 15.32
N LEU A 218 17.27 -2.91 15.47
CA LEU A 218 17.28 -2.10 16.68
C LEU A 218 16.41 -0.87 16.47
N TRP A 219 15.51 -0.58 17.40
CA TRP A 219 14.66 0.61 17.38
C TRP A 219 15.36 1.78 18.09
N ASN A 220 15.54 2.90 17.38
CA ASN A 220 15.87 4.21 17.94
C ASN A 220 14.59 4.93 18.37
N GLU A 221 14.26 4.85 19.65
CA GLU A 221 13.04 5.43 20.22
C GLU A 221 13.01 6.96 20.19
N ASN A 222 14.17 7.62 20.06
CA ASN A 222 14.26 9.07 19.97
C ASN A 222 14.05 9.60 18.54
N SER A 223 13.88 8.70 17.57
CA SER A 223 13.64 9.05 16.18
C SER A 223 12.27 9.72 16.00
N ASN A 224 12.22 10.74 15.14
CA ASN A 224 10.97 11.34 14.66
C ASN A 224 10.42 10.64 13.39
N GLY A 225 11.01 9.50 13.02
CA GLY A 225 10.66 8.72 11.84
C GLY A 225 9.44 7.84 12.00
N TRP A 226 8.95 7.37 10.85
CA TRP A 226 7.92 6.35 10.75
C TRP A 226 8.40 5.00 11.27
N ARG A 227 7.48 4.26 11.88
CA ARG A 227 7.68 2.93 12.45
C ARG A 227 6.38 2.14 12.43
N LEU A 228 6.47 0.84 12.70
CA LEU A 228 5.31 0.04 13.08
C LEU A 228 4.81 0.48 14.47
N PRO A 229 3.49 0.39 14.73
CA PRO A 229 2.98 0.57 16.08
C PRO A 229 3.50 -0.56 16.99
N THR A 230 3.63 -0.29 18.29
CA THR A 230 3.69 -1.38 19.26
C THR A 230 2.34 -2.10 19.33
N GLU A 231 2.29 -3.31 19.87
CA GLU A 231 1.05 -4.06 20.04
C GLU A 231 0.04 -3.25 20.88
N ALA A 232 0.53 -2.58 21.92
CA ALA A 232 -0.32 -1.76 22.77
C ALA A 232 -0.80 -0.48 22.09
N GLU A 233 0.05 0.17 21.32
CA GLU A 233 -0.39 1.30 20.49
C GLU A 233 -1.45 0.84 19.50
N TRP A 234 -1.27 -0.31 18.85
CA TRP A 234 -2.25 -0.83 17.90
C TRP A 234 -3.61 -1.06 18.56
N GLU A 235 -3.67 -1.72 19.73
CA GLU A 235 -4.95 -1.96 20.42
C GLU A 235 -5.57 -0.66 20.93
N PHE A 236 -4.76 0.27 21.45
CA PHE A 236 -5.21 1.60 21.84
C PHE A 236 -5.89 2.33 20.68
N LEU A 237 -5.23 2.32 19.52
CA LEU A 237 -5.69 2.94 18.28
C LEU A 237 -6.96 2.25 17.76
N CYS A 238 -7.03 0.92 17.84
CA CYS A 238 -8.17 0.12 17.42
C CYS A 238 -9.40 0.46 18.27
N ARG A 239 -9.27 0.39 19.60
CA ARG A 239 -10.34 0.63 20.56
C ARG A 239 -10.91 2.04 20.50
N ALA A 240 -10.07 3.05 20.22
CA ALA A 240 -10.47 4.45 20.13
C ALA A 240 -11.36 4.93 21.29
N GLY A 241 -11.10 4.45 22.51
CA GLY A 241 -11.85 4.76 23.73
C GLY A 241 -13.01 3.81 24.07
N THR A 242 -13.27 2.78 23.27
CA THR A 242 -14.23 1.71 23.60
C THR A 242 -13.56 0.58 24.40
N GLU A 243 -14.34 -0.14 25.20
CA GLU A 243 -13.86 -1.30 25.99
C GLU A 243 -14.30 -2.65 25.41
N GLY A 244 -15.21 -2.65 24.44
CA GLY A 244 -15.76 -3.88 23.84
C GLY A 244 -14.85 -4.52 22.79
N ASP A 245 -15.33 -5.63 22.24
CA ASP A 245 -14.64 -6.36 21.17
C ASP A 245 -14.48 -5.52 19.89
N PHE A 246 -15.37 -4.56 19.64
CA PHE A 246 -15.37 -3.78 18.41
C PHE A 246 -15.54 -2.29 18.67
N ALA A 247 -14.79 -1.47 17.91
CA ALA A 247 -14.86 -0.02 17.92
C ALA A 247 -15.48 0.52 16.62
N GLY A 248 -16.06 1.73 16.68
CA GLY A 248 -16.77 2.34 15.55
C GLY A 248 -18.28 2.19 15.68
N THR A 249 -18.98 1.81 14.60
CA THR A 249 -20.44 1.73 14.60
C THR A 249 -20.97 0.51 15.37
N GLY A 250 -20.11 -0.47 15.65
CA GLY A 250 -20.49 -1.75 16.25
C GLY A 250 -21.21 -2.70 15.29
N VAL A 251 -21.46 -2.26 14.05
CA VAL A 251 -22.06 -3.08 12.99
C VAL A 251 -20.93 -3.61 12.11
N ILE A 252 -20.64 -4.91 12.24
CA ILE A 252 -19.52 -5.58 11.54
C ILE A 252 -19.48 -5.26 10.03
N ASN A 253 -20.61 -5.35 9.34
CA ASN A 253 -20.65 -5.09 7.90
C ASN A 253 -20.36 -3.64 7.50
N GLU A 254 -20.45 -2.68 8.43
CA GLU A 254 -20.14 -1.28 8.18
C GLU A 254 -18.69 -0.93 8.44
N MET A 255 -17.96 -1.71 9.25
CA MET A 255 -16.60 -1.38 9.72
C MET A 255 -15.54 -2.41 9.32
N CYS A 256 -15.94 -3.62 8.94
CA CYS A 256 -15.04 -4.76 8.69
C CYS A 256 -15.09 -5.25 7.24
N TRP A 257 -13.93 -5.61 6.69
CA TRP A 257 -13.83 -6.56 5.58
C TRP A 257 -13.36 -7.91 6.10
N ILE A 258 -14.26 -8.88 6.17
CA ILE A 258 -14.04 -10.24 6.71
C ILE A 258 -14.53 -11.29 5.72
N SER A 259 -14.29 -12.57 5.99
CA SER A 259 -14.66 -13.67 5.09
C SER A 259 -16.13 -13.64 4.64
N ASP A 260 -17.04 -13.25 5.53
CA ASP A 260 -18.49 -13.19 5.29
C ASP A 260 -18.90 -12.14 4.24
N ASN A 261 -18.13 -11.06 4.08
CA ASN A 261 -18.54 -9.92 3.25
C ASN A 261 -17.50 -9.45 2.21
N SER A 262 -16.27 -9.96 2.27
CA SER A 262 -15.18 -9.53 1.40
C SER A 262 -15.17 -10.23 0.04
N GLY A 263 -15.80 -11.40 -0.08
CA GLY A 263 -15.59 -12.29 -1.22
C GLY A 263 -14.16 -12.87 -1.28
N LEU A 264 -13.53 -13.04 -0.11
CA LEU A 264 -12.20 -13.62 0.08
C LEU A 264 -11.07 -12.88 -0.66
N LYS A 265 -11.17 -11.55 -0.70
CA LYS A 265 -10.14 -10.67 -1.30
C LYS A 265 -10.02 -9.36 -0.53
N PRO A 266 -8.86 -8.69 -0.58
CA PRO A 266 -8.71 -7.38 0.02
C PRO A 266 -9.54 -6.34 -0.73
N HIS A 267 -9.93 -5.28 -0.03
CA HIS A 267 -10.73 -4.17 -0.57
C HIS A 267 -9.96 -2.86 -0.49
N PRO A 268 -10.38 -1.82 -1.25
CA PRO A 268 -9.76 -0.51 -1.17
C PRO A 268 -9.70 -0.02 0.28
N ALA A 269 -8.53 0.43 0.71
CA ALA A 269 -8.33 0.91 2.07
C ALA A 269 -9.24 2.13 2.33
N GLY A 270 -9.87 2.19 3.50
CA GLY A 270 -10.80 3.25 3.88
C GLY A 270 -12.20 3.14 3.27
N SER A 271 -12.61 1.97 2.78
CA SER A 271 -13.93 1.78 2.15
C SER A 271 -15.06 1.41 3.11
N LYS A 272 -14.76 1.31 4.41
CA LYS A 272 -15.70 1.09 5.52
C LYS A 272 -15.72 2.29 6.47
N SER A 273 -16.56 2.25 7.50
CA SER A 273 -16.66 3.30 8.51
C SER A 273 -15.43 3.31 9.42
N PRO A 274 -14.88 4.49 9.76
CA PRO A 274 -13.77 4.58 10.70
C PRO A 274 -14.23 4.42 12.16
N ASN A 275 -13.27 4.21 13.06
CA ASN A 275 -13.50 4.34 14.50
C ASN A 275 -13.46 5.82 14.97
N GLN A 276 -13.60 6.07 16.27
CA GLN A 276 -13.68 7.43 16.83
C GLN A 276 -12.39 8.26 16.70
N PHE A 277 -11.27 7.64 16.36
CA PHE A 277 -10.03 8.35 16.03
C PHE A 277 -9.89 8.66 14.53
N GLY A 278 -10.88 8.28 13.71
CA GLY A 278 -10.82 8.46 12.26
C GLY A 278 -9.92 7.44 11.57
N LEU A 279 -9.65 6.31 12.23
CA LEU A 279 -8.88 5.19 11.67
C LEU A 279 -9.81 4.17 11.05
N TYR A 280 -9.44 3.71 9.86
CA TYR A 280 -10.21 2.77 9.07
C TYR A 280 -9.59 1.37 9.15
N ASP A 281 -10.42 0.37 8.87
CA ASP A 281 -10.00 -1.02 8.68
C ASP A 281 -9.25 -1.63 9.88
N MET A 282 -9.41 -1.06 11.08
CA MET A 282 -8.84 -1.62 12.33
C MET A 282 -9.45 -2.99 12.70
N HIS A 283 -10.50 -3.41 12.01
CA HIS A 283 -11.27 -4.64 12.23
C HIS A 283 -11.43 -5.46 10.93
N GLY A 284 -10.34 -5.71 10.20
CA GLY A 284 -10.34 -6.63 9.06
C GLY A 284 -9.50 -6.11 7.90
N ASN A 285 -9.87 -6.50 6.68
CA ASN A 285 -9.15 -6.26 5.43
C ASN A 285 -7.80 -6.99 5.38
N VAL A 286 -6.76 -6.54 6.07
CA VAL A 286 -5.50 -7.29 6.19
C VAL A 286 -5.02 -7.32 7.64
N TRP A 287 -4.36 -8.40 8.03
CA TRP A 287 -3.62 -8.43 9.29
C TRP A 287 -2.55 -7.35 9.28
N GLU A 288 -2.26 -6.74 10.42
CA GLU A 288 -1.28 -5.66 10.50
C GLU A 288 -0.10 -6.03 11.41
N TRP A 289 1.11 -5.91 10.87
CA TRP A 289 2.33 -6.08 11.66
C TRP A 289 2.46 -5.04 12.79
N CYS A 290 2.82 -5.53 13.97
CA CYS A 290 3.28 -4.72 15.10
C CYS A 290 4.80 -4.87 15.29
N TRP A 291 5.39 -3.94 16.04
CA TRP A 291 6.81 -4.01 16.44
C TRP A 291 7.11 -5.25 17.29
N ASP A 292 6.21 -5.57 18.21
CA ASP A 292 6.43 -6.48 19.33
C ASP A 292 6.74 -7.91 18.88
N TRP A 293 7.64 -8.57 19.62
CA TRP A 293 7.74 -10.02 19.63
C TRP A 293 6.53 -10.63 20.33
N TYR A 294 6.06 -11.78 19.85
CA TYR A 294 4.97 -12.50 20.51
C TYR A 294 5.48 -13.35 21.67
N LEU A 295 4.80 -13.25 22.80
CA LEU A 295 4.88 -14.17 23.93
C LEU A 295 3.47 -14.38 24.49
N LEU A 296 3.14 -15.65 24.74
CA LEU A 296 1.79 -16.11 25.11
C LEU A 296 1.27 -15.39 26.37
N ASP A 297 2.08 -15.34 27.41
CA ASP A 297 1.73 -14.84 28.74
C ASP A 297 2.25 -13.42 29.03
N TYR A 298 2.68 -12.68 28.00
CA TYR A 298 3.32 -11.36 28.16
C TYR A 298 2.46 -10.38 28.97
N TYR A 299 1.13 -10.39 28.81
CA TYR A 299 0.24 -9.45 29.48
C TYR A 299 0.30 -9.54 31.01
N SER A 300 0.70 -10.70 31.56
CA SER A 300 0.88 -10.88 33.01
C SER A 300 2.07 -10.10 33.58
N THR A 301 3.02 -9.70 32.73
CA THR A 301 4.25 -8.98 33.09
C THR A 301 4.44 -7.68 32.32
N SER A 302 3.46 -7.30 31.50
CA SER A 302 3.47 -6.11 30.66
C SER A 302 3.63 -4.84 31.51
N PRO A 303 4.58 -3.94 31.18
CA PRO A 303 4.70 -2.69 31.90
C PRO A 303 3.53 -1.77 31.60
N THR A 304 3.17 -0.91 32.56
CA THR A 304 2.03 0.01 32.42
C THR A 304 2.27 1.09 31.37
N ASN A 305 3.49 1.58 31.19
CA ASN A 305 3.76 2.72 30.30
C ASN A 305 4.49 2.25 29.05
N ASP A 306 3.94 2.58 27.88
CA ASP A 306 4.51 2.32 26.55
C ASP A 306 5.15 0.91 26.40
N PRO A 307 4.41 -0.19 26.64
CA PRO A 307 4.93 -1.55 26.46
C PRO A 307 5.29 -1.81 24.98
N LYS A 308 6.34 -2.62 24.78
CA LYS A 308 6.97 -2.87 23.47
C LYS A 308 7.15 -4.37 23.18
N GLY A 309 6.53 -5.21 24.00
CA GLY A 309 6.68 -6.65 23.95
C GLY A 309 7.90 -7.14 24.75
N PRO A 310 8.17 -8.45 24.71
CA PRO A 310 9.37 -9.04 25.29
C PRO A 310 10.61 -8.65 24.46
N ASP A 311 11.78 -8.67 25.10
CA ASP A 311 13.05 -8.28 24.46
C ASP A 311 13.45 -9.21 23.29
N PHE A 312 12.96 -10.44 23.29
CA PHE A 312 13.24 -11.46 22.28
C PHE A 312 12.02 -12.35 22.04
N GLY A 313 11.95 -12.92 20.83
CA GLY A 313 10.93 -13.88 20.44
C GLY A 313 11.27 -14.55 19.11
N SER A 314 10.39 -15.44 18.66
CA SER A 314 10.56 -16.16 17.39
C SER A 314 9.73 -15.58 16.25
N ARG A 315 8.65 -14.85 16.57
CA ARG A 315 7.75 -14.21 15.60
C ARG A 315 7.19 -12.90 16.16
N HIS A 316 6.98 -11.93 15.28
CA HIS A 316 6.32 -10.68 15.63
C HIS A 316 4.81 -10.81 15.64
N VAL A 317 4.16 -9.95 16.43
CA VAL A 317 2.71 -9.90 16.58
C VAL A 317 2.04 -9.35 15.32
N ILE A 318 0.89 -9.92 14.96
CA ILE A 318 -0.07 -9.35 14.01
C ILE A 318 -1.43 -9.12 14.68
N ARG A 319 -2.16 -8.11 14.22
CA ARG A 319 -3.46 -7.70 14.79
C ARG A 319 -4.51 -7.39 13.72
N GLY A 320 -5.79 -7.42 14.11
CA GLY A 320 -6.90 -6.85 13.32
C GLY A 320 -7.76 -7.80 12.48
N GLY A 321 -7.32 -9.04 12.26
CA GLY A 321 -8.01 -9.94 11.32
C GLY A 321 -7.81 -9.53 9.87
N SER A 322 -8.40 -10.27 8.94
CA SER A 322 -8.31 -9.94 7.51
C SER A 322 -9.55 -10.34 6.72
N TYR A 323 -9.53 -10.05 5.42
CA TYR A 323 -10.59 -10.36 4.47
C TYR A 323 -10.94 -11.85 4.39
N ASN A 324 -10.10 -12.77 4.84
CA ASN A 324 -10.39 -14.21 4.81
C ASN A 324 -10.63 -14.81 6.21
N ASP A 325 -10.66 -13.99 7.25
CA ASP A 325 -10.92 -14.41 8.63
C ASP A 325 -12.36 -14.10 9.05
N GLY A 326 -12.87 -14.87 10.01
CA GLY A 326 -14.16 -14.59 10.64
C GLY A 326 -14.09 -13.44 11.65
N ALA A 327 -15.25 -12.88 12.03
CA ALA A 327 -15.35 -11.73 12.92
C ALA A 327 -14.61 -11.87 14.28
N SER A 328 -14.47 -13.09 14.80
CA SER A 328 -13.76 -13.36 16.06
C SER A 328 -12.28 -13.01 16.02
N TYR A 329 -11.66 -12.98 14.84
CA TYR A 329 -10.27 -12.57 14.63
C TYR A 329 -10.11 -11.06 14.48
N ALA A 330 -11.20 -10.37 14.15
CA ALA A 330 -11.23 -8.92 13.98
C ALA A 330 -11.52 -8.16 15.29
N ARG A 331 -11.58 -8.83 16.44
CA ARG A 331 -11.80 -8.18 17.74
C ARG A 331 -10.59 -7.31 18.13
N SER A 332 -10.85 -6.21 18.83
CA SER A 332 -9.84 -5.25 19.30
C SER A 332 -8.72 -5.92 20.10
N SER A 333 -9.06 -6.88 20.97
CA SER A 333 -8.08 -7.58 21.81
C SER A 333 -7.41 -8.75 21.11
N ASN A 334 -7.88 -9.17 19.92
CA ASN A 334 -7.33 -10.36 19.29
C ASN A 334 -5.90 -10.11 18.81
N ARG A 335 -5.01 -11.00 19.23
CA ARG A 335 -3.58 -11.00 18.90
C ARG A 335 -3.19 -12.39 18.42
N THR A 336 -2.23 -12.45 17.51
CA THR A 336 -1.70 -13.73 17.04
C THR A 336 -0.33 -13.52 16.39
N ILE A 337 0.21 -14.62 15.87
CA ILE A 337 1.40 -14.69 15.03
C ILE A 337 1.01 -15.14 13.62
N PRO A 338 1.81 -14.80 12.59
CA PRO A 338 1.62 -15.33 11.25
C PRO A 338 1.62 -16.86 11.23
N GLU A 339 0.69 -17.44 10.47
CA GLU A 339 0.77 -18.83 10.06
C GLU A 339 1.79 -18.99 8.93
N ILE A 340 2.29 -20.21 8.71
CA ILE A 340 3.36 -20.50 7.74
C ILE A 340 3.01 -20.03 6.32
N LEU A 341 1.72 -20.04 5.96
CA LEU A 341 1.22 -19.70 4.63
C LEU A 341 0.38 -18.40 4.62
N SER A 342 0.44 -17.59 5.68
CA SER A 342 -0.31 -16.33 5.74
C SER A 342 0.17 -15.35 4.69
N ASN A 343 -0.68 -15.10 3.70
CA ASN A 343 -0.45 -14.20 2.57
C ASN A 343 -1.43 -13.03 2.59
N ASN A 344 -1.95 -12.65 3.76
CA ASN A 344 -2.99 -11.65 4.01
C ASN A 344 -2.52 -10.60 5.03
N ILE A 345 -1.20 -10.49 5.24
CA ILE A 345 -0.59 -9.59 6.22
C ILE A 345 -0.01 -8.37 5.52
N GLY A 346 -0.50 -7.21 5.91
CA GLY A 346 -0.03 -5.86 5.59
C GLY A 346 0.48 -5.15 6.85
N PHE A 347 0.36 -3.82 6.88
CA PHE A 347 0.74 -2.99 8.03
C PHE A 347 0.23 -1.57 7.87
N ARG A 348 0.12 -0.86 8.99
CA ARG A 348 0.05 0.61 9.05
C ARG A 348 1.28 1.17 9.74
N ILE A 349 1.39 2.49 9.74
CA ILE A 349 2.54 3.19 10.30
C ILE A 349 2.12 4.24 11.33
N VAL A 350 3.01 4.46 12.29
CA VAL A 350 2.92 5.54 13.26
C VAL A 350 4.25 6.27 13.35
N ARG A 351 4.26 7.47 13.91
CA ARG A 351 5.47 8.12 14.43
C ARG A 351 5.16 8.89 15.70
N THR A 352 6.15 9.01 16.56
CA THR A 352 6.05 9.81 17.77
C THR A 352 6.16 11.29 17.40
N LYS A 353 5.21 12.10 17.87
CA LYS A 353 5.31 13.56 17.76
C LYS A 353 6.06 14.07 18.99
N ASN A 354 7.26 14.61 18.76
CA ASN A 354 8.13 15.16 19.81
C ASN A 354 7.70 16.55 20.25
#